data_AF-A0ABD2Z9G6-F1
#
_entry.id   AF-A0ABD2Z9G6-F1
#
_cell.length_a   1.000
_cell.length_b   1.000
_cell.length_c   1.000
_cell.angle_alpha   90.00
_cell.angle_beta   90.00
_cell.angle_gamma   90.00
#
_symmetry.space_group_name_H-M   'P 1'
#
loop_
_entity.id
_entity.type
_entity.pdbx_description
1 polymer ?
#
loop_
_entity_poly.entity_id
_entity_poly.type
_entity_poly.pdbx_seq_one_letter_code
_entity_poly.pdbx_strand_id
1 'polypeptide(L)'
;MGDKLNILPISSHVKSMNMSSVKEGPSLSGEGEDLLNLKDQLYDVFPVGPLVGVFTTVDQMKAVSTFLDAILDKTLQSTIALTASRGRGKSAALGLAIAGAITVGYSNIFVAAPSPENLSSLFEFVQRGLRALEYEEHLHYDVLRSDNPYSQKAIVQVNIYK
;
A
#
# COMPACT_ATOMS: atom_id res chain seq x y z
N MET A 1 -22.99 2.61 -31.76
CA MET A 1 -22.04 1.54 -32.07
C MET A 1 -22.66 0.72 -33.19
N GLY A 2 -22.09 0.74 -34.39
CA GLY A 2 -22.61 -0.04 -35.52
C GLY A 2 -22.12 -1.48 -35.45
N ASP A 3 -22.91 -2.42 -35.97
CA ASP A 3 -22.76 -3.88 -35.93
C ASP A 3 -21.50 -4.44 -36.64
N LYS A 4 -20.52 -3.58 -36.94
CA LYS A 4 -19.25 -3.89 -37.61
C LYS A 4 -18.04 -3.17 -36.99
N LEU A 5 -18.09 -2.88 -35.68
CA LEU A 5 -17.00 -2.19 -34.95
C LEU A 5 -16.53 -0.88 -35.63
N ASN A 6 -17.41 -0.19 -36.36
CA ASN A 6 -17.04 1.05 -37.04
C ASN A 6 -17.18 2.23 -36.07
N ILE A 7 -16.12 3.05 -35.95
CA ILE A 7 -16.13 4.22 -35.09
C ILE A 7 -16.79 5.38 -35.84
N LEU A 8 -17.90 5.87 -35.30
CA LEU A 8 -18.62 6.99 -35.91
C LEU A 8 -17.90 8.31 -35.58
N PRO A 9 -17.71 9.22 -36.55
CA PRO A 9 -17.04 10.51 -36.34
C PRO A 9 -17.97 11.54 -35.68
N ILE A 10 -18.71 11.13 -34.65
CA ILE A 10 -19.68 11.96 -33.92
C ILE A 10 -19.08 12.64 -32.69
N SER A 11 -17.88 12.23 -32.27
CA SER A 11 -17.15 12.83 -31.16
C SER A 11 -15.80 13.39 -31.65
N SER A 12 -15.47 14.60 -31.23
CA SER A 12 -14.20 15.28 -31.56
C SER A 12 -12.98 14.50 -31.06
N HIS A 13 -13.13 13.72 -29.98
CA HIS A 13 -12.03 12.95 -29.38
C HIS A 13 -11.56 11.78 -30.25
N VAL A 14 -12.41 11.29 -31.16
CA VAL A 14 -12.10 10.18 -32.07
C VAL A 14 -11.28 10.64 -33.27
N LYS A 15 -11.43 11.90 -33.69
CA LYS A 15 -10.79 12.43 -34.90
C LYS A 15 -9.28 12.66 -34.77
N SER A 16 -8.75 12.68 -33.54
CA SER A 16 -7.37 13.12 -33.26
C SER A 16 -6.60 12.17 -32.34
N MET A 17 -6.97 10.90 -32.26
CA MET A 17 -6.15 9.89 -31.57
C MET A 17 -4.96 9.52 -32.46
N ASN A 18 -3.87 10.25 -32.32
CA ASN A 18 -2.57 9.76 -32.73
C ASN A 18 -2.11 8.74 -31.69
N MET A 19 -1.96 7.48 -32.10
CA MET A 19 -1.29 6.47 -31.29
C MET A 19 0.14 6.97 -31.07
N SER A 20 0.48 7.37 -29.84
CA SER A 20 1.87 7.60 -29.49
C SER A 20 2.61 6.29 -29.72
N SER A 21 3.59 6.30 -30.63
CA SER A 21 4.43 5.13 -30.92
C SER A 21 4.89 4.54 -29.59
N VAL A 22 4.55 3.28 -29.36
CA VAL A 22 5.00 2.51 -28.20
C VAL A 22 6.52 2.54 -28.26
N LYS A 23 7.16 3.30 -27.37
CA LYS A 23 8.60 3.15 -27.17
C LYS A 23 8.80 1.76 -26.59
N GLU A 24 9.34 0.85 -27.39
CA GLU A 24 9.91 -0.41 -26.91
C GLU A 24 11.14 -0.07 -26.04
N GLY A 25 10.91 0.03 -24.74
CA GLY A 25 11.91 0.36 -23.72
C GLY A 25 11.23 1.02 -22.51
N PRO A 26 11.76 0.87 -21.28
CA PRO A 26 11.18 1.51 -20.12
C PRO A 26 11.44 3.02 -20.25
N SER A 27 10.55 3.73 -20.94
CA SER A 27 10.45 5.18 -20.76
C SER A 27 9.91 5.39 -19.36
N LEU A 28 10.81 5.37 -18.38
CA LEU A 28 10.52 5.81 -17.03
C LEU A 28 10.02 7.26 -17.18
N SER A 29 8.71 7.44 -17.05
CA SER A 29 8.13 8.74 -16.72
C SER A 29 8.96 9.35 -15.58
N GLY A 30 9.21 10.66 -15.55
CA GLY A 30 10.10 11.27 -14.53
C GLY A 30 9.79 10.84 -13.09
N GLU A 31 8.52 10.58 -12.78
CA GLU A 31 8.05 10.02 -11.50
C GLU A 31 8.67 8.65 -11.14
N GLY A 32 9.01 7.83 -12.12
CA GLY A 32 9.67 6.53 -11.96
C GLY A 32 11.16 6.65 -11.66
N GLU A 33 11.85 7.65 -12.21
CA GLU A 33 13.26 7.94 -11.86
C GLU A 33 13.35 8.51 -10.45
N ASP A 34 12.44 9.41 -10.08
CA ASP A 34 12.32 9.95 -8.71
C ASP A 34 12.06 8.83 -7.69
N LEU A 35 11.22 7.86 -8.05
CA LEU A 35 10.99 6.67 -7.25
C LEU A 35 12.29 5.90 -7.02
N LEU A 36 13.02 5.55 -8.07
CA LEU A 36 14.26 4.78 -7.94
C LEU A 36 15.30 5.49 -7.07
N ASN A 37 15.51 6.79 -7.29
CA ASN A 37 16.42 7.59 -6.47
C ASN A 37 16.03 7.61 -4.99
N LEU A 38 14.74 7.73 -4.68
CA LEU A 38 14.26 7.70 -3.29
C LEU A 38 14.35 6.29 -2.69
N LYS A 39 14.17 5.24 -3.50
CA LYS A 39 14.34 3.86 -3.07
C LYS A 39 15.79 3.59 -2.64
N ASP A 40 16.76 4.04 -3.43
CA ASP A 40 18.18 3.86 -3.12
C ASP A 40 18.59 4.63 -1.85
N GLN A 41 18.05 5.83 -1.64
CA GLN A 41 18.33 6.64 -0.45
C GLN A 41 17.77 6.03 0.85
N LEU A 42 16.65 5.30 0.76
CA LEU A 42 15.94 4.76 1.91
C LEU A 42 16.31 3.31 2.22
N TYR A 43 17.09 2.64 1.36
CA TYR A 43 17.44 1.22 1.49
C TYR A 43 18.10 0.90 2.84
N ASP A 44 19.00 1.76 3.32
CA ASP A 44 19.74 1.54 4.57
C ASP A 44 19.01 2.05 5.83
N VAL A 45 17.84 2.68 5.69
CA VAL A 45 17.13 3.30 6.81
C VAL A 45 16.14 2.30 7.42
N PHE A 46 16.49 1.68 8.54
CA PHE A 46 15.55 0.84 9.28
C PHE A 46 14.48 1.69 10.00
N PRO A 47 13.17 1.34 9.94
CA PRO A 47 12.54 0.14 9.36
C PRO A 47 12.03 0.32 7.90
N VAL A 48 12.31 1.47 7.27
CA VAL A 48 11.81 1.83 5.94
C VAL A 48 12.41 0.95 4.84
N GLY A 49 13.72 0.66 4.93
CA GLY A 49 14.53 0.00 3.91
C GLY A 49 13.91 -1.26 3.30
N PRO A 50 13.58 -2.28 4.10
CA PRO A 50 12.96 -3.49 3.56
C PRO A 50 11.57 -3.24 2.94
N LEU A 51 10.84 -2.21 3.41
CA LEU A 51 9.53 -1.84 2.88
C LEU A 51 9.60 -1.08 1.55
N VAL A 52 10.78 -0.54 1.19
CA VAL A 52 11.01 0.26 -0.02
C VAL A 52 10.62 -0.50 -1.30
N GLY A 53 10.86 -1.82 -1.32
CA GLY A 53 10.51 -2.70 -2.43
C GLY A 53 9.00 -2.81 -2.68
N VAL A 54 8.18 -2.60 -1.65
CA VAL A 54 6.72 -2.77 -1.72
C VAL A 54 6.01 -1.52 -2.25
N PHE A 55 6.63 -0.34 -2.14
CA PHE A 55 6.02 0.90 -2.62
C PHE A 55 5.89 0.94 -4.15
N THR A 56 4.70 1.31 -4.60
CA THR A 56 4.39 1.48 -6.02
C THR A 56 4.43 2.95 -6.46
N THR A 57 4.20 3.91 -5.54
CA THR A 57 4.16 5.35 -5.85
C THR A 57 4.94 6.21 -4.86
N VAL A 58 5.39 7.39 -5.31
CA VAL A 58 6.15 8.34 -4.48
C VAL A 58 5.30 8.80 -3.29
N ASP A 59 4.01 9.04 -3.53
CA ASP A 59 3.08 9.51 -2.50
C ASP A 59 2.90 8.49 -1.38
N GLN A 60 2.88 7.19 -1.70
CA GLN A 60 2.82 6.14 -0.68
C GLN A 60 4.06 6.14 0.20
N MET A 61 5.24 6.25 -0.42
CA MET A 61 6.51 6.29 0.29
C MET A 61 6.58 7.50 1.22
N LYS A 62 6.25 8.70 0.72
CA LYS A 62 6.21 9.93 1.53
C LYS A 62 5.25 9.79 2.71
N ALA A 63 4.04 9.30 2.47
CA ALA A 63 3.06 9.09 3.54
C ALA A 63 3.57 8.11 4.61
N VAL A 64 4.13 6.97 4.19
CA VAL A 64 4.65 5.97 5.13
C VAL A 64 5.86 6.47 5.90
N SER A 65 6.77 7.23 5.27
CA SER A 65 7.87 7.89 5.98
C SER A 65 7.35 8.78 7.09
N THR A 66 6.37 9.66 6.80
CA THR A 66 5.78 10.54 7.82
C THR A 66 5.12 9.76 8.96
N PHE A 67 4.48 8.62 8.67
CA PHE A 67 3.95 7.75 9.73
C PHE A 67 5.06 7.16 10.59
N LEU A 68 6.12 6.64 9.97
CA LEU A 68 7.22 6.00 10.67
C LEU A 68 8.01 7.00 11.53
N ASP A 69 8.25 8.21 11.02
CA ASP A 69 8.90 9.27 11.79
C ASP A 69 8.10 9.59 13.06
N ALA A 70 6.77 9.71 12.94
CA ALA A 70 5.91 9.95 14.09
C ALA A 70 5.82 8.76 15.06
N ILE A 71 5.91 7.52 14.55
CA ILE A 71 5.99 6.30 15.36
C ILE A 71 7.31 6.26 16.16
N LEU A 72 8.41 6.75 15.57
CA LEU A 72 9.74 6.80 16.17
C LEU A 72 9.95 7.99 17.13
N ASP A 73 9.22 9.09 16.95
CA ASP A 73 9.29 10.30 17.79
C ASP A 73 8.87 10.05 19.26
N LYS A 74 8.26 8.88 19.57
CA LYS A 74 7.89 8.43 20.93
C LYS A 74 7.08 9.45 21.73
N THR A 75 6.38 10.38 21.07
CA THR A 75 5.47 11.31 21.72
C THR A 75 4.26 10.54 22.26
N LEU A 76 3.82 10.85 23.49
CA LEU A 76 2.73 10.12 24.15
C LEU A 76 1.39 10.25 23.41
N GLN A 77 1.20 11.34 22.66
CA GLN A 77 -0.01 11.63 21.91
C GLN A 77 0.37 12.30 20.59
N SER A 78 0.25 11.56 19.50
CA SER A 78 0.38 12.08 18.14
C SER A 78 -0.84 11.66 17.33
N THR A 79 -1.42 12.59 16.57
CA THR A 79 -2.56 12.32 15.68
C THR A 79 -2.16 12.70 14.26
N ILE A 80 -2.18 11.72 13.36
CA ILE A 80 -1.86 11.93 11.94
C ILE A 80 -3.10 11.62 11.12
N ALA A 81 -3.47 12.55 10.24
CA ALA A 81 -4.60 12.40 9.34
C ALA A 81 -4.13 12.22 7.90
N LEU A 82 -4.34 11.02 7.34
CA LEU A 82 -4.12 10.76 5.90
C LEU A 82 -5.41 10.97 5.11
N THR A 83 -5.42 12.01 4.28
CA THR A 83 -6.51 12.36 3.36
C THR A 83 -6.11 11.98 1.92
N ALA A 84 -7.00 11.28 1.23
CA ALA A 84 -6.78 10.86 -0.15
C ALA A 84 -8.12 10.59 -0.85
N SER A 85 -8.15 10.79 -2.17
CA SER A 85 -9.31 10.43 -2.99
C SER A 85 -9.52 8.91 -3.05
N ARG A 86 -10.73 8.48 -3.41
CA ARG A 86 -11.07 7.05 -3.57
C ARG A 86 -10.10 6.38 -4.55
N GLY A 87 -9.63 5.17 -4.20
CA GLY A 87 -8.75 4.36 -5.04
C GLY A 87 -7.26 4.75 -5.04
N ARG A 88 -6.83 5.72 -4.23
CA ARG A 88 -5.42 6.18 -4.19
C ARG A 88 -4.49 5.37 -3.26
N GLY A 89 -4.94 4.22 -2.76
CA GLY A 89 -4.09 3.33 -1.97
C GLY A 89 -3.92 3.70 -0.49
N LYS A 90 -4.89 4.40 0.13
CA LYS A 90 -4.85 4.74 1.57
C LYS A 90 -4.63 3.51 2.47
N SER A 91 -5.35 2.43 2.23
CA SER A 91 -5.20 1.19 3.01
C SER A 91 -3.83 0.54 2.84
N ALA A 92 -3.19 0.71 1.67
CA ALA A 92 -1.85 0.20 1.41
C ALA A 92 -0.80 0.94 2.23
N ALA A 93 -0.83 2.27 2.21
CA ALA A 93 0.09 3.09 3.00
C ALA A 93 -0.08 2.82 4.50
N LEU A 94 -1.31 2.76 5.00
CA LEU A 94 -1.57 2.43 6.42
C LEU A 94 -1.12 1.02 6.79
N GLY A 95 -1.35 0.02 5.93
CA GLY A 95 -0.91 -1.36 6.19
C GLY A 95 0.61 -1.49 6.29
N LEU A 96 1.36 -0.81 5.41
CA LEU A 96 2.82 -0.78 5.46
C LEU A 96 3.36 -0.04 6.69
N ALA A 97 2.71 1.07 7.06
CA ALA A 97 3.05 1.79 8.29
C ALA A 97 2.85 0.93 9.54
N ILE A 98 1.77 0.13 9.60
CA ILE A 98 1.52 -0.82 10.70
C ILE A 98 2.62 -1.90 10.74
N ALA A 99 3.04 -2.44 9.59
CA ALA A 99 4.15 -3.39 9.53
C ALA A 99 5.45 -2.81 10.09
N GLY A 100 5.76 -1.55 9.78
CA GLY A 100 6.90 -0.86 10.38
C GLY A 100 6.73 -0.61 11.88
N ALA A 101 5.52 -0.28 12.36
CA ALA A 101 5.24 -0.12 13.79
C ALA A 101 5.46 -1.41 14.59
N ILE A 102 5.08 -2.56 14.03
CA ILE A 102 5.33 -3.88 14.61
C ILE A 102 6.83 -4.09 14.80
N THR A 103 7.63 -3.80 13.77
CA THR A 103 9.09 -3.91 13.80
C THR A 103 9.75 -2.99 14.83
N VAL A 104 9.19 -1.79 15.04
CA VAL A 104 9.63 -0.87 16.10
C VAL A 104 9.32 -1.42 17.51
N GLY A 105 8.38 -2.37 17.64
CA GLY A 105 8.08 -3.06 18.89
C GLY A 105 6.77 -2.62 19.56
N TYR A 106 5.85 -2.00 18.82
CA TYR A 106 4.51 -1.72 19.35
C TYR A 106 3.74 -3.03 19.56
N SER A 107 3.22 -3.24 20.77
CA SER A 107 2.60 -4.52 21.14
C SER A 107 1.14 -4.65 20.71
N ASN A 108 0.33 -3.60 20.91
CA ASN A 108 -1.11 -3.65 20.64
C ASN A 108 -1.49 -2.55 19.65
N ILE A 109 -1.84 -2.94 18.42
CA ILE A 109 -2.30 -2.05 17.36
C ILE A 109 -3.77 -2.37 17.08
N PHE A 110 -4.66 -1.41 17.31
CA PHE A 110 -6.08 -1.57 17.05
C PHE A 110 -6.47 -0.88 15.75
N VAL A 111 -7.25 -1.56 14.93
CA VAL A 111 -7.80 -1.00 13.68
C VAL A 111 -9.31 -1.00 13.75
N ALA A 112 -9.93 0.13 13.42
CA ALA A 112 -11.37 0.28 13.35
C ALA A 112 -11.81 0.63 11.93
N ALA A 113 -12.86 -0.02 11.46
CA ALA A 113 -13.51 0.25 10.18
C ALA A 113 -15.02 0.05 10.31
N PRO A 114 -15.83 0.75 9.49
CA PRO A 114 -17.29 0.63 9.54
C PRO A 114 -17.81 -0.75 9.06
N SER A 115 -17.01 -1.47 8.26
CA SER A 115 -17.32 -2.81 7.76
C SER A 115 -16.05 -3.66 7.69
N PRO A 116 -16.12 -4.97 7.98
CA PRO A 116 -14.94 -5.86 7.97
C PRO A 116 -14.31 -6.00 6.57
N GLU A 117 -15.11 -5.88 5.51
CA GLU A 117 -14.65 -5.92 4.12
C GLU A 117 -13.58 -4.85 3.81
N ASN A 118 -13.69 -3.67 4.42
CA ASN A 118 -12.75 -2.56 4.23
C ASN A 118 -11.36 -2.85 4.82
N LEU A 119 -11.24 -3.84 5.71
CA LEU A 119 -9.99 -4.23 6.34
C LEU A 119 -9.23 -5.29 5.55
N SER A 120 -9.88 -5.99 4.61
CA SER A 120 -9.25 -7.04 3.79
C SER A 120 -7.96 -6.55 3.12
N SER A 121 -8.04 -5.42 2.40
CA SER A 121 -6.88 -4.83 1.72
C SER A 121 -5.83 -4.35 2.72
N LEU A 122 -6.23 -3.75 3.84
CA LEU A 122 -5.28 -3.27 4.85
C LEU A 122 -4.45 -4.43 5.40
N PHE A 123 -5.09 -5.53 5.81
CA PHE A 123 -4.38 -6.71 6.33
C PHE A 123 -3.53 -7.41 5.27
N GLU A 124 -3.94 -7.40 4.00
CA GLU A 124 -3.09 -7.90 2.90
C GLU A 124 -1.77 -7.10 2.84
N PHE A 125 -1.84 -5.77 2.92
CA PHE A 125 -0.65 -4.92 2.91
C PHE A 125 0.19 -5.04 4.19
N VAL A 126 -0.43 -5.30 5.34
CA VAL A 126 0.32 -5.65 6.57
C VAL A 126 1.12 -6.93 6.34
N GLN A 127 0.51 -8.00 5.81
CA GLN A 127 1.21 -9.26 5.51
C GLN A 127 2.31 -9.09 4.45
N ARG A 128 2.08 -8.24 3.44
CA ARG A 128 3.12 -7.92 2.44
C ARG A 128 4.29 -7.17 3.08
N GLY A 129 4.01 -6.21 3.96
CA GLY A 129 5.04 -5.48 4.70
C GLY A 129 5.83 -6.40 5.63
N LEU A 130 5.15 -7.27 6.38
CA LEU A 130 5.78 -8.28 7.24
C LEU A 130 6.69 -9.23 6.45
N ARG A 131 6.23 -9.75 5.30
CA ARG A 131 7.06 -10.57 4.41
C ARG A 131 8.28 -9.83 3.88
N ALA A 132 8.15 -8.54 3.57
CA ALA A 132 9.27 -7.71 3.15
C ALA A 132 10.28 -7.47 4.29
N LEU A 133 9.82 -7.52 5.55
CA LEU A 133 10.64 -7.46 6.75
C LEU A 133 11.12 -8.85 7.22
N GLU A 134 11.02 -9.87 6.37
CA GLU A 134 11.45 -11.26 6.63
C GLU A 134 10.65 -11.99 7.73
N TYR A 135 9.44 -11.50 8.06
CA TYR A 135 8.52 -12.24 8.93
C TYR A 135 7.78 -13.31 8.13
N GLU A 136 7.88 -14.54 8.63
CA GLU A 136 7.20 -15.71 8.08
C GLU A 136 5.88 -16.04 8.80
N GLU A 137 4.85 -16.37 8.01
CA GLU A 137 3.57 -16.87 8.53
C GLU A 137 3.78 -18.24 9.19
N HIS A 138 3.08 -18.48 10.30
CA HIS A 138 3.19 -19.68 11.16
C HIS A 138 4.51 -19.86 11.91
N LEU A 139 5.50 -18.99 11.69
CA LEU A 139 6.72 -18.94 12.49
C LEU A 139 6.72 -17.69 13.37
N HIS A 140 6.49 -16.53 12.76
CA HIS A 140 6.55 -15.23 13.42
C HIS A 140 5.17 -14.61 13.62
N TYR A 141 4.17 -14.99 12.82
CA TYR A 141 2.80 -14.50 13.00
C TYR A 141 1.76 -15.49 12.49
N ASP A 142 0.54 -15.42 13.06
CA ASP A 142 -0.63 -16.16 12.62
C ASP A 142 -1.79 -15.24 12.30
N VAL A 143 -2.59 -15.62 11.31
CA VAL A 143 -3.75 -14.85 10.84
C VAL A 143 -5.03 -15.57 11.23
N LEU A 144 -5.82 -14.93 12.11
CA LEU A 144 -7.12 -15.42 12.54
C LEU A 144 -8.22 -14.85 11.65
N ARG A 145 -9.00 -15.75 11.05
CA ARG A 145 -10.12 -15.41 10.15
C ARG A 145 -11.45 -15.68 10.83
N SER A 146 -12.47 -14.92 10.44
CA SER A 146 -13.83 -15.08 10.97
C SER A 146 -14.46 -16.39 10.49
N ASP A 147 -15.08 -17.13 11.43
CA ASP A 147 -15.88 -18.33 11.16
C ASP A 147 -17.30 -18.03 10.66
N ASN A 148 -17.69 -16.75 10.64
CA ASN A 148 -19.04 -16.35 10.27
C ASN A 148 -19.25 -16.42 8.74
N PRO A 149 -20.25 -17.16 8.23
CA PRO A 149 -20.53 -17.27 6.79
C PRO A 149 -20.84 -15.92 6.11
N TYR A 150 -21.39 -14.95 6.86
CA TYR A 150 -21.67 -13.61 6.33
C TYR A 150 -20.41 -12.75 6.16
N SER A 151 -19.32 -13.08 6.85
CA SER A 151 -18.09 -12.27 6.89
C SER A 151 -17.07 -12.66 5.82
N GLN A 152 -17.40 -13.55 4.89
CA GLN A 152 -16.52 -14.00 3.80
C GLN A 152 -15.08 -14.36 4.24
N LYS A 153 -14.93 -14.97 5.43
CA LYS A 153 -13.60 -15.28 6.02
C LYS A 153 -12.69 -14.05 6.19
N ALA A 154 -13.25 -12.89 6.49
CA ALA A 154 -12.49 -11.68 6.77
C ALA A 154 -11.45 -11.93 7.89
N ILE A 155 -10.29 -11.31 7.75
CA ILE A 155 -9.23 -11.34 8.77
C ILE A 155 -9.71 -10.51 9.95
N VAL A 156 -9.76 -11.13 11.13
CA VAL A 156 -10.20 -10.51 12.38
C VAL A 156 -8.99 -10.03 13.18
N GLN A 157 -7.94 -10.84 13.23
CA GLN A 157 -6.77 -10.60 14.07
C GLN A 157 -5.52 -11.19 13.44
N VAL A 158 -4.38 -10.53 13.64
CA VAL A 158 -3.05 -11.04 13.34
C VAL A 158 -2.29 -11.11 14.64
N ASN A 159 -1.87 -12.31 15.04
CA ASN A 159 -1.08 -12.56 16.23
C ASN A 159 0.39 -12.59 15.84
N ILE A 160 1.24 -11.85 16.53
CA ILE A 160 2.66 -11.75 16.22
C ILE A 160 3.43 -12.28 17.43
N TYR A 161 4.29 -13.25 17.16
CA TYR A 161 5.13 -13.91 18.15
C TYR A 161 6.54 -13.31 18.10
N LYS A 162 7.23 -13.35 19.23
CA LYS A 162 8.59 -12.81 19.40
C LYS A 162 9.54 -13.92 19.83
#